data_AF-A0A938SIP5-F1
#
_entry.id   AF-A0A938SIP5-F1
#
_cell.length_a   1.000
_cell.length_b   1.000
_cell.length_c   1.000
_cell.angle_alpha   90.00
_cell.angle_beta   90.00
_cell.angle_gamma   90.00
#
_symmetry.space_group_name_H-M   'P 1'
#
loop_
_entity.id
_entity.type
_entity.pdbx_description
1 polymer ?
#
loop_
_entity_poly.entity_id
_entity_poly.type
_entity_poly.pdbx_seq_one_letter_code
_entity_poly.pdbx_strand_id
1 'polypeptide(L)'
;MPGVADDVVAEIPALIDKGGIHRIQVNPLPRKIMLEVIQPHILSMEWKLHAFQTGDREMLVEGLLMLNAYHQAGPTTSYEQAKAYVDDLLSQPYEQEWASRYTDRKPSWAKVIERQRRKRP
;
A
#
# COMPACT_ATOMS: atom_id res chain seq x y z
N MET A 1 8.72 -8.66 -16.18
CA MET A 1 7.88 -9.89 -16.27
C MET A 1 6.59 -9.50 -16.95
N PRO A 2 6.04 -10.31 -17.88
CA PRO A 2 4.77 -9.95 -18.55
C PRO A 2 3.65 -9.71 -17.53
N GLY A 3 2.96 -8.56 -17.65
CA GLY A 3 1.84 -8.20 -16.77
C GLY A 3 2.23 -7.53 -15.45
N VAL A 4 3.49 -7.19 -15.24
CA VAL A 4 3.99 -6.36 -14.13
C VAL A 4 4.70 -5.13 -14.71
N ALA A 5 4.48 -3.96 -14.11
CA ALA A 5 5.10 -2.70 -14.54
C ALA A 5 6.63 -2.75 -14.38
N ASP A 6 7.35 -2.00 -15.23
CA ASP A 6 8.81 -2.09 -15.31
C ASP A 6 9.53 -1.52 -14.09
N ASP A 7 8.87 -0.61 -13.36
CA ASP A 7 9.35 0.03 -12.13
C ASP A 7 9.04 -0.78 -10.85
N VAL A 8 8.26 -1.87 -10.97
CA VAL A 8 8.04 -2.80 -9.88
C VAL A 8 9.20 -3.78 -9.80
N VAL A 9 9.86 -3.80 -8.65
CA VAL A 9 10.93 -4.77 -8.37
C VAL A 9 10.32 -6.16 -8.25
N ALA A 10 10.82 -7.08 -9.07
CA ALA A 10 10.38 -8.48 -9.11
C ALA A 10 11.57 -9.44 -8.95
N GLU A 11 11.33 -10.56 -8.29
CA GLU A 11 12.28 -11.65 -8.20
C GLU A 11 12.18 -12.54 -9.45
N ILE A 12 13.23 -12.54 -10.28
CA ILE A 12 13.28 -13.25 -11.56
C ILE A 12 14.67 -13.91 -11.66
N PRO A 13 14.78 -15.15 -12.18
CA PRO A 13 16.07 -15.76 -12.42
C PRO A 13 16.93 -14.90 -13.37
N ALA A 14 18.23 -14.83 -13.09
CA ALA A 14 19.18 -14.03 -13.85
C ALA A 14 20.53 -14.75 -13.97
N LEU A 15 21.23 -14.50 -15.06
CA LEU A 15 22.65 -14.83 -15.22
C LEU A 15 23.49 -13.60 -14.84
N ILE A 16 24.59 -13.82 -14.14
CA ILE A 16 25.48 -12.75 -13.68
C ILE A 16 26.88 -13.00 -14.23
N ASP A 17 27.44 -12.00 -14.91
CA ASP A 17 28.81 -12.03 -15.44
C ASP A 17 29.49 -10.66 -15.32
N LYS A 18 30.68 -10.50 -15.92
CA LYS A 18 31.45 -9.24 -15.91
C LYS A 18 30.68 -8.06 -16.54
N GLY A 19 29.73 -8.34 -17.42
CA GLY A 19 28.86 -7.34 -18.06
C GLY A 19 27.65 -6.93 -17.22
N GLY A 20 27.38 -7.62 -16.10
CA GLY A 20 26.33 -7.25 -15.15
C GLY A 20 25.26 -8.33 -14.97
N ILE A 21 24.01 -7.90 -14.76
CA ILE A 21 22.87 -8.76 -14.48
C ILE A 21 22.03 -8.91 -15.75
N HIS A 22 21.91 -10.15 -16.24
CA HIS A 22 21.14 -10.50 -17.43
C HIS A 22 19.89 -11.28 -17.00
N ARG A 23 18.73 -10.62 -17.06
CA ARG A 23 17.45 -11.24 -16.69
C ARG A 23 17.10 -12.36 -17.66
N ILE A 24 16.71 -13.52 -17.14
CA ILE A 24 16.18 -14.61 -17.96
C ILE A 24 14.71 -14.30 -18.28
N GLN A 25 14.36 -14.32 -19.57
CA GLN A 25 12.98 -14.09 -19.99
C GLN A 25 12.08 -15.22 -19.50
N VAL A 26 11.04 -14.86 -18.75
CA VAL A 26 10.02 -15.80 -18.26
C VAL A 26 8.74 -15.68 -19.08
N ASN A 27 8.07 -16.82 -19.30
CA ASN A 27 6.73 -16.85 -19.86
C ASN A 27 5.73 -16.13 -18.93
N PRO A 28 4.61 -15.61 -19.47
CA PRO A 28 3.56 -15.02 -18.63
C PRO A 28 3.03 -16.04 -17.62
N LEU A 29 2.82 -15.59 -16.38
CA LEU A 29 2.18 -16.40 -15.36
C LEU A 29 0.69 -16.63 -15.70
N PRO A 30 0.09 -17.74 -15.24
CA PRO A 30 -1.34 -17.98 -15.37
C PRO A 30 -2.17 -16.78 -14.87
N ARG A 31 -3.21 -16.41 -15.63
CA ARG A 31 -4.05 -15.24 -15.32
C ARG A 31 -4.63 -15.28 -13.91
N LYS A 32 -4.98 -16.46 -13.41
CA LYS A 32 -5.48 -16.64 -12.03
C LYS A 32 -4.43 -16.21 -10.99
N ILE A 33 -3.17 -16.62 -11.16
CA ILE A 33 -2.06 -16.23 -10.27
C ILE A 33 -1.82 -14.72 -10.33
N MET A 34 -1.89 -14.14 -11.53
CA MET A 34 -1.75 -12.69 -11.69
C MET A 34 -2.82 -11.92 -10.90
N LEU A 35 -4.08 -12.35 -10.96
CA LEU A 35 -5.21 -11.68 -10.32
C LEU A 35 -5.30 -11.92 -8.81
N GLU A 36 -5.04 -13.14 -8.35
CA GLU A 36 -5.26 -13.54 -6.95
C GLU A 36 -4.02 -13.39 -6.07
N VAL A 37 -2.81 -13.29 -6.66
CA VAL A 37 -1.55 -13.24 -5.91
C VAL A 37 -0.72 -12.02 -6.29
N ILE A 38 -0.30 -11.92 -7.56
CA ILE A 38 0.70 -10.91 -7.96
C ILE A 38 0.15 -9.49 -7.84
N GLN A 39 -1.02 -9.22 -8.44
CA GLN A 39 -1.60 -7.87 -8.41
C GLN A 39 -2.01 -7.42 -6.99
N PRO A 40 -2.64 -8.27 -6.15
CA PRO A 40 -2.88 -7.91 -4.75
C PRO A 40 -1.61 -7.60 -3.97
N HIS A 41 -0.52 -8.36 -4.20
CA HIS A 41 0.77 -8.09 -3.56
C HIS A 41 1.38 -6.76 -4.01
N ILE A 42 1.31 -6.45 -5.32
CA ILE A 42 1.77 -5.17 -5.86
C ILE A 42 0.95 -4.02 -5.24
N LEU A 43 -0.38 -4.14 -5.20
CA LEU A 43 -1.22 -3.12 -4.57
C LEU A 43 -0.87 -2.91 -3.08
N SER A 44 -0.59 -3.99 -2.35
CA SER A 44 -0.12 -3.90 -0.96
C SER A 44 1.21 -3.15 -0.83
N MET A 45 2.16 -3.42 -1.72
CA MET A 45 3.44 -2.73 -1.78
C MET A 45 3.26 -1.24 -2.09
N GLU A 46 2.48 -0.90 -3.13
CA GLU A 46 2.22 0.48 -3.54
C GLU A 46 1.57 1.29 -2.41
N TRP A 47 0.61 0.68 -1.70
CA TRP A 47 -0.04 1.31 -0.56
C TRP A 47 0.97 1.65 0.54
N LYS A 48 1.82 0.69 0.93
CA LYS A 48 2.85 0.88 1.96
C LYS A 48 3.87 1.93 1.52
N LEU A 49 4.31 1.88 0.27
CA LEU A 49 5.26 2.83 -0.29
C LEU A 49 4.70 4.25 -0.29
N HIS A 50 3.45 4.41 -0.72
CA HIS A 50 2.79 5.71 -0.76
C HIS A 50 2.57 6.27 0.65
N ALA A 51 2.13 5.45 1.60
CA ALA A 51 2.00 5.85 3.00
C ALA A 51 3.35 6.31 3.57
N PHE A 52 4.41 5.52 3.34
CA PHE A 52 5.77 5.85 3.77
C PHE A 52 6.28 7.17 3.19
N GLN A 53 6.14 7.36 1.87
CA GLN A 53 6.63 8.54 1.18
C GLN A 53 5.85 9.81 1.56
N THR A 54 4.54 9.72 1.74
CA THR A 54 3.68 10.88 1.99
C THR A 54 3.49 11.23 3.45
N GLY A 55 3.71 10.27 4.36
CA GLY A 55 3.36 10.40 5.77
C GLY A 55 1.84 10.49 5.99
N ASP A 56 1.01 9.99 5.06
CA ASP A 56 -0.44 10.00 5.23
C ASP A 56 -0.86 8.93 6.23
N ARG A 57 -1.28 9.37 7.42
CA ARG A 57 -1.72 8.47 8.50
C ARG A 57 -2.98 7.69 8.11
N GLU A 58 -3.87 8.27 7.32
CA GLU A 58 -5.12 7.60 6.92
C GLU A 58 -4.84 6.38 6.05
N MET A 59 -3.78 6.43 5.25
CA MET A 59 -3.34 5.26 4.48
C MET A 59 -2.90 4.10 5.37
N LEU A 60 -2.33 4.35 6.56
CA LEU A 60 -2.02 3.26 7.49
C LEU A 60 -3.32 2.61 8.01
N VAL A 61 -4.32 3.42 8.35
CA VAL A 61 -5.63 2.96 8.85
C VAL A 61 -6.36 2.15 7.78
N GLU A 62 -6.53 2.71 6.59
CA GLU A 62 -7.19 2.05 5.46
C GLU A 62 -6.43 0.79 5.00
N GLY A 63 -5.10 0.80 5.10
CA GLY A 63 -4.27 -0.37 4.82
C GLY A 63 -4.63 -1.57 5.72
N LEU A 64 -4.95 -1.33 7.00
CA LEU A 64 -5.38 -2.40 7.92
C LEU A 64 -6.76 -2.96 7.57
N LEU A 65 -7.65 -2.15 6.98
CA LEU A 65 -8.96 -2.61 6.52
C LEU A 65 -8.86 -3.38 5.21
N MET A 66 -8.04 -2.88 4.28
CA MET A 66 -7.96 -3.40 2.92
C MET A 66 -7.04 -4.62 2.79
N LEU A 67 -5.87 -4.60 3.42
CA LEU A 67 -4.85 -5.65 3.24
C LEU A 67 -5.16 -6.91 4.04
N ASN A 68 -5.82 -6.75 5.19
CA ASN A 68 -6.19 -7.88 6.03
C ASN A 68 -7.44 -8.62 5.50
N ALA A 69 -8.26 -8.01 4.64
CA ALA A 69 -9.45 -8.66 4.09
C ALA A 69 -9.14 -9.84 3.15
N TYR A 70 -8.01 -9.82 2.44
CA TYR A 70 -7.69 -10.79 1.39
C TYR A 70 -7.18 -12.16 1.90
N HIS A 71 -6.73 -12.25 3.16
CA HIS A 71 -6.16 -13.47 3.74
C HIS A 71 -7.01 -14.08 4.87
N GLN A 72 -8.32 -14.25 4.65
CA GLN A 72 -9.31 -14.83 5.60
C GLN A 72 -9.96 -13.83 6.57
N ALA A 73 -10.39 -12.65 6.11
CA ALA A 73 -11.01 -11.64 6.97
C ALA A 73 -10.14 -11.40 8.21
N GLY A 74 -8.97 -10.81 7.99
CA GLY A 74 -8.00 -10.57 9.05
C GLY A 74 -8.59 -9.77 10.22
N PRO A 75 -7.85 -9.64 11.32
CA PRO A 75 -8.42 -9.35 12.64
C PRO A 75 -9.08 -7.97 12.76
N THR A 76 -8.93 -7.11 11.76
CA THR A 76 -9.50 -5.77 11.70
C THR A 76 -10.89 -5.82 11.05
N THR A 77 -11.93 -5.56 11.85
CA THR A 77 -13.33 -5.63 11.42
C THR A 77 -14.04 -4.28 11.39
N SER A 78 -13.42 -3.22 11.93
CA SER A 78 -13.96 -1.86 11.91
C SER A 78 -12.88 -0.80 11.76
N TYR A 79 -13.29 0.36 11.25
CA TYR A 79 -12.44 1.53 11.11
C TYR A 79 -11.90 2.00 12.47
N GLU A 80 -12.74 2.01 13.50
CA GLU A 80 -12.36 2.41 14.86
C GLU A 80 -11.27 1.50 15.42
N GLN A 81 -11.36 0.19 15.18
CA GLN A 81 -10.34 -0.77 15.58
C GLN A 81 -9.00 -0.49 14.86
N ALA A 82 -9.04 -0.26 13.55
CA ALA A 82 -7.85 0.07 12.76
C ALA A 82 -7.19 1.36 13.25
N LYS A 83 -7.99 2.41 13.45
CA LYS A 83 -7.54 3.70 13.92
C LYS A 83 -6.90 3.62 15.30
N ALA A 84 -7.57 2.94 16.24
CA ALA A 84 -7.06 2.75 17.60
C ALA A 84 -5.72 2.01 17.61
N TYR A 85 -5.55 1.00 16.75
CA TYR A 85 -4.28 0.30 16.60
C TYR A 85 -3.17 1.22 16.08
N VAL A 86 -3.44 2.04 15.06
CA VAL A 86 -2.46 3.00 14.55
C VAL A 86 -2.11 4.06 15.60
N ASP A 87 -3.08 4.56 16.35
CA ASP A 87 -2.86 5.51 17.45
C ASP A 87 -2.00 4.89 18.56
N ASP A 88 -2.30 3.66 18.98
CA ASP A 88 -1.52 2.92 19.97
C ASP A 88 -0.08 2.71 19.49
N LEU A 89 0.11 2.24 18.25
CA LEU A 89 1.42 2.04 17.65
C LEU A 89 2.27 3.31 17.64
N LEU A 90 1.72 4.41 17.11
CA LEU A 90 2.46 5.68 17.02
C LEU A 90 2.65 6.37 18.38
N SER A 91 1.90 5.98 19.42
CA SER A 91 2.08 6.50 20.78
C SER A 91 3.24 5.86 21.54
N GLN A 92 3.82 4.76 21.02
CA GLN A 92 4.89 4.04 21.70
C GLN A 92 6.14 4.94 21.87
N PRO A 93 6.84 4.89 23.03
CA PRO A 93 7.92 5.83 23.32
C PRO A 93 9.07 5.82 22.31
N TYR A 94 9.29 4.72 21.59
CA TYR A 94 10.33 4.58 20.56
C TYR A 94 9.85 4.92 19.14
N GLU A 95 8.57 5.18 18.94
CA GLU A 95 7.97 5.51 17.63
C GLU A 95 7.83 7.02 17.40
N GLN A 96 8.43 7.85 18.26
CA GLN A 96 8.30 9.33 18.21
C GLN A 96 8.67 9.92 16.85
N GLU A 97 9.70 9.38 16.19
CA GLU A 97 10.08 9.81 14.84
C GLU A 97 8.92 9.59 13.86
N TRP A 98 8.35 8.39 13.85
CA TRP A 98 7.26 8.03 12.94
C TRP A 98 5.98 8.78 13.26
N ALA A 99 5.66 8.95 14.55
CA ALA A 99 4.52 9.75 14.99
C ALA A 99 4.59 11.20 14.47
N SER A 100 5.79 11.77 14.40
CA SER A 100 5.99 13.12 13.84
C SER A 100 5.83 13.18 12.32
N ARG A 101 6.11 12.07 11.61
CA ARG A 101 6.01 11.97 10.15
C ARG A 101 4.59 11.70 9.68
N TYR A 102 3.84 10.86 10.39
CA TYR A 102 2.50 10.43 10.01
C TYR A 102 1.44 11.39 10.53
N THR A 103 0.83 12.15 9.62
CA THR A 103 -0.19 13.15 9.95
C THR A 103 -1.47 12.91 9.15
N ASP A 104 -2.60 13.35 9.70
CA ASP A 104 -3.88 13.24 9.02
C ASP A 104 -3.89 14.15 7.80
N ARG A 105 -3.93 13.56 6.60
CA ARG A 105 -3.93 14.29 5.35
C ARG A 105 -5.29 14.15 4.69
N LYS A 106 -6.04 15.25 4.60
CA LYS A 106 -7.27 15.25 3.82
C LYS A 106 -6.94 15.02 2.34
N PRO A 107 -7.57 14.04 1.67
CA PRO A 107 -7.33 13.82 0.25
C PRO A 107 -7.82 15.01 -0.57
N SER A 108 -7.19 15.25 -1.72
CA SER A 108 -7.50 16.39 -2.59
C SER A 108 -8.96 16.41 -3.04
N TRP A 109 -9.58 15.23 -3.22
CA TRP A 109 -10.99 15.09 -3.59
C TRP A 109 -11.95 15.45 -2.45
N ALA A 110 -11.56 15.35 -1.17
CA ALA A 110 -12.43 15.76 -0.06
C ALA A 110 -12.75 17.27 -0.13
N LYS A 111 -11.78 18.07 -0.59
CA LYS A 111 -11.96 19.51 -0.85
C LYS A 111 -12.97 19.77 -1.97
N VAL A 112 -13.09 18.85 -2.94
CA VAL A 112 -14.06 18.95 -4.04
C VAL A 112 -15.48 18.72 -3.52
N ILE A 113 -15.68 17.73 -2.65
CA ILE A 113 -16.98 17.46 -2.02
C ILE A 113 -17.41 18.62 -1.10
N GLU A 114 -16.51 19.15 -0.29
CA GLU A 114 -16.79 20.31 0.57
C GLU A 114 -17.19 21.55 -0.27
N ARG A 115 -16.52 21.79 -1.40
CA ARG A 115 -16.89 22.86 -2.36
C ARG A 115 -18.26 22.64 -2.98
N GLN A 116 -18.62 21.40 -3.32
CA GLN A 116 -19.93 21.07 -3.88
C GLN A 116 -21.04 21.22 -2.83
N ARG A 117 -20.79 20.83 -1.57
CA ARG A 117 -21.73 21.03 -0.46
C ARG A 117 -21.98 22.51 -0.16
N ARG A 118 -20.95 23.36 -0.19
CA ARG A 118 -21.11 24.83 -0.04
C ARG A 118 -21.88 25.51 -1.16
N LYS A 119 -22.02 24.87 -2.33
CA LYS A 119 -22.73 25.41 -3.51
C LYS A 119 -24.17 24.92 -3.64
N ARG A 120 -24.62 23.99 -2.80
CA ARG A 120 -26.04 23.58 -2.76
C ARG A 120 -26.77 24.51 -1.77
N PRO A 121 -27.88 25.16 -2.20
CA PRO A 121 -28.68 26.03 -1.34
C PRO A 121 -29.33 25.25 -0.19
#